data_AF-A0A8C7UL74-F1
#
_entry.id   AF-A0A8C7UL74-F1
#
_cell.length_a   1.000
_cell.length_b   1.000
_cell.length_c   1.000
_cell.angle_alpha   90.00
_cell.angle_beta   90.00
_cell.angle_gamma   90.00
#
_symmetry.space_group_name_H-M   'P 1'
#
loop_
_entity.id
_entity.type
_entity.pdbx_description
1 polymer ?
#
loop_
_entity_poly.entity_id
_entity_poly.type
_entity_poly.pdbx_seq_one_letter_code
_entity_poly.pdbx_strand_id
1 'polypeptide(L)'
;MGDFKCCIYIFVHSLSKPSGPLPMFPAAEDNCAVLCLPCVPNILVIATETGTLYHCAVLEAEEEETGRWMRGWEVVPSLYVFECVELELTLKLVAGDDEAPVESDFTCPIRLNSDPLCQHRYHCRHETVHSVCLTWFNKLHKFLQSSYEEDKDSLQELAAAHRCVVEHILCTRPLSRRYLSAPVRGFWIVSLGATIICITSTYECLLLPLLGRVAKAWILFLNSSKKLDTSSPPPECLQLLSRATQVFREEYILKQDMAREEMQRRSMLHELYHAFHILWSYSSSCVSFSINRKRLRESAERLADKYGDAKYRQEATMNRVKQVLGSLCSQLPVLSDSEKDMKKELQTINDQLRHLGNSIKQVNMKKEYQKKQMDKGMSPARATVALNLHQRKCVQGVIKEQGEHIGEIMKQIKDIKNHSSF
;
A
#
# COMPACT_ATOMS: atom_id res chain seq x y z
N MET A 1 -12.73 -20.54 -4.67
CA MET A 1 -13.07 -19.31 -3.93
C MET A 1 -13.85 -19.74 -2.71
N GLY A 2 -13.30 -19.51 -1.52
CA GLY A 2 -14.02 -19.80 -0.27
C GLY A 2 -14.71 -18.52 0.18
N ASP A 3 -16.04 -18.53 0.22
CA ASP A 3 -16.84 -17.43 0.76
C ASP A 3 -16.56 -17.33 2.26
N PHE A 4 -15.71 -16.38 2.64
CA PHE A 4 -15.48 -16.05 4.05
C PHE A 4 -16.68 -15.25 4.57
N LYS A 5 -17.77 -15.94 4.93
CA LYS A 5 -18.87 -15.31 5.66
C LYS A 5 -18.38 -14.92 7.05
N CYS A 6 -18.34 -13.62 7.33
CA CYS A 6 -17.96 -13.09 8.62
C CYS A 6 -19.08 -13.36 9.64
N CYS A 7 -18.86 -14.33 10.53
CA CYS A 7 -19.78 -14.73 11.59
C CYS A 7 -19.56 -13.90 12.86
N ILE A 8 -20.61 -13.27 13.39
CA ILE A 8 -20.55 -12.50 14.64
C ILE A 8 -20.82 -13.44 15.82
N TYR A 9 -19.90 -13.51 16.77
CA TYR A 9 -20.02 -14.26 18.01
C TYR A 9 -19.97 -13.32 19.22
N ILE A 10 -20.72 -13.65 20.27
CA ILE A 10 -20.74 -12.91 21.53
C ILE A 10 -20.21 -13.76 22.68
N PHE A 11 -19.72 -13.09 23.71
CA PHE A 11 -19.40 -13.72 25.00
C PHE A 11 -20.46 -13.28 26.01
N VAL A 12 -21.26 -14.22 26.49
CA VAL A 12 -22.32 -13.96 27.47
C VAL A 12 -21.73 -13.72 28.87
N HIS A 13 -20.57 -14.35 29.15
CA HIS A 13 -19.77 -14.13 30.36
C HIS A 13 -18.26 -14.05 30.04
N SER A 14 -17.48 -13.36 30.88
CA SER A 14 -16.04 -13.10 30.69
C SER A 14 -15.15 -14.35 30.55
N LEU A 15 -15.67 -15.54 30.86
CA LEU A 15 -15.00 -16.85 30.75
C LEU A 15 -15.81 -17.88 29.94
N SER A 16 -16.89 -17.47 29.27
CA SER A 16 -17.76 -18.36 28.48
C SER A 16 -17.19 -18.70 27.11
N LYS A 17 -17.67 -19.80 26.51
CA LYS A 17 -17.42 -20.10 25.09
C LYS A 17 -18.17 -19.08 24.23
N PRO A 18 -17.64 -18.69 23.06
CA PRO A 18 -18.34 -17.79 22.14
C PRO A 18 -19.65 -18.43 21.67
N SER A 19 -20.76 -17.68 21.78
CA SER A 19 -22.10 -18.06 21.32
C SER A 19 -22.42 -17.34 20.01
N GLY A 20 -22.86 -18.06 18.99
CA GLY A 20 -23.12 -17.54 17.65
C GLY A 20 -23.00 -18.62 16.56
N PRO A 21 -23.11 -18.26 15.25
CA PRO A 21 -23.27 -16.90 14.73
C PRO A 21 -24.62 -16.28 15.10
N LEU A 22 -24.64 -14.97 15.38
CA LEU A 22 -25.88 -14.24 15.60
C LEU A 22 -26.69 -14.16 14.28
N PRO A 23 -27.97 -14.58 14.26
CA PRO A 23 -28.82 -14.39 13.09
C PRO A 23 -29.12 -12.89 12.90
N MET A 24 -29.14 -12.45 11.64
CA MET A 24 -29.36 -11.04 11.26
C MET A 24 -30.53 -10.95 10.29
N PHE A 25 -31.43 -9.99 10.53
CA PHE A 25 -32.69 -9.82 9.79
C PHE A 25 -32.83 -8.39 9.23
N PRO A 26 -32.81 -8.21 7.90
CA PRO A 26 -32.48 -9.21 6.87
C PRO A 26 -30.99 -9.60 6.91
N ALA A 27 -30.64 -10.73 6.30
CA ALA A 27 -29.26 -11.20 6.23
C ALA A 27 -28.40 -10.28 5.35
N ALA A 28 -27.16 -10.01 5.75
CA ALA A 28 -26.16 -9.28 4.98
C ALA A 28 -25.03 -10.22 4.53
N GLU A 29 -24.47 -9.99 3.34
CA GLU A 29 -23.54 -10.93 2.70
C GLU A 29 -22.06 -10.67 3.07
N ASP A 30 -21.66 -9.42 3.39
CA ASP A 30 -20.23 -9.06 3.57
C ASP A 30 -19.97 -8.10 4.75
N ASN A 31 -19.58 -8.61 5.92
CA ASN A 31 -19.26 -7.77 7.09
C ASN A 31 -17.75 -7.53 7.22
N CYS A 32 -17.33 -6.27 7.34
CA CYS A 32 -15.90 -5.88 7.41
C CYS A 32 -15.50 -5.23 8.75
N ALA A 33 -16.40 -4.49 9.40
CA ALA A 33 -16.12 -3.89 10.71
C ALA A 33 -17.38 -3.79 11.57
N VAL A 34 -17.22 -3.83 12.89
CA VAL A 34 -18.31 -3.81 13.86
C VAL A 34 -18.01 -2.81 14.97
N LEU A 35 -19.02 -2.05 15.42
CA LEU A 35 -18.97 -1.14 16.55
C LEU A 35 -20.23 -1.29 17.41
N CYS A 36 -20.08 -1.54 18.71
CA CYS A 36 -21.20 -1.51 19.64
C CYS A 36 -21.36 -0.10 20.23
N LEU A 37 -22.56 0.46 20.16
CA LEU A 37 -22.89 1.73 20.80
C LEU A 37 -23.42 1.50 22.22
N PRO A 38 -23.02 2.32 23.21
CA PRO A 38 -23.42 2.16 24.60
C PRO A 38 -24.86 2.63 24.81
N CYS A 39 -25.83 1.82 24.41
CA CYS A 39 -27.25 2.11 24.51
C CYS A 39 -28.03 0.84 24.89
N VAL A 40 -29.24 1.05 25.39
CA VAL A 40 -30.16 -0.04 25.75
C VAL A 40 -31.38 0.09 24.84
N PRO A 41 -31.76 -0.96 24.06
CA PRO A 41 -30.97 -2.17 23.83
C PRO A 41 -29.67 -1.84 23.08
N ASN A 42 -28.69 -2.75 23.14
CA ASN A 42 -27.42 -2.54 22.46
C ASN A 42 -27.66 -2.38 20.96
N ILE A 43 -27.16 -1.28 20.39
CA ILE A 43 -27.12 -1.07 18.95
C ILE A 43 -25.74 -1.47 18.44
N LEU A 44 -25.73 -2.43 17.52
CA LEU A 44 -24.56 -2.90 16.81
C LEU A 44 -24.50 -2.26 15.42
N VAL A 45 -23.45 -1.50 15.16
CA VAL A 45 -23.16 -0.94 13.83
C VAL A 45 -22.28 -1.92 13.09
N ILE A 46 -22.70 -2.35 11.90
CA ILE A 46 -21.96 -3.25 11.03
C ILE A 46 -21.66 -2.52 9.72
N ALA A 47 -20.39 -2.44 9.34
CA ALA A 47 -19.95 -1.86 8.09
C ALA A 47 -19.53 -2.97 7.11
N THR A 48 -19.93 -2.82 5.86
CA THR A 48 -19.54 -3.66 4.72
C THR A 48 -18.36 -3.05 3.97
N GLU A 49 -17.71 -3.81 3.09
CA GLU A 49 -16.65 -3.27 2.22
C GLU A 49 -17.16 -2.27 1.18
N THR A 50 -18.44 -2.35 0.83
CA THR A 50 -19.07 -1.46 -0.17
C THR A 50 -19.41 -0.08 0.38
N GLY A 51 -19.21 0.16 1.68
CA GLY A 51 -19.60 1.44 2.30
C GLY A 51 -20.98 1.42 2.95
N THR A 52 -21.68 0.28 2.93
CA THR A 52 -22.99 0.16 3.59
C THR A 52 -22.82 -0.05 5.09
N LEU A 53 -23.54 0.73 5.88
CA LEU A 53 -23.63 0.68 7.34
C LEU A 53 -25.01 0.19 7.75
N TYR A 54 -25.06 -0.87 8.55
CA TYR A 54 -26.27 -1.38 9.18
C TYR A 54 -26.29 -1.03 10.66
N HIS A 55 -27.36 -0.38 11.12
CA HIS A 55 -27.63 -0.16 12.54
C HIS A 55 -28.58 -1.25 13.02
N CYS A 56 -28.07 -2.19 13.80
CA CYS A 56 -28.81 -3.37 14.23
C CYS A 56 -29.16 -3.28 15.72
N ALA A 57 -30.43 -3.46 16.06
CA ALA A 57 -30.85 -3.68 17.45
C ALA A 57 -30.59 -5.14 17.84
N VAL A 58 -29.89 -5.34 18.96
CA VAL A 58 -29.67 -6.67 19.55
C VAL A 58 -30.85 -6.97 20.48
N LEU A 59 -31.69 -7.93 20.10
CA LEU A 59 -32.87 -8.35 20.88
C LEU A 59 -32.81 -9.85 21.15
N GLU A 60 -33.40 -10.30 22.25
CA GLU A 60 -33.54 -11.74 22.53
C GLU A 60 -34.50 -12.36 21.50
N ALA A 61 -34.19 -13.58 21.05
CA ALA A 61 -35.05 -14.29 20.11
C ALA A 61 -36.32 -14.76 20.85
N GLU A 62 -37.50 -14.53 20.26
CA GLU A 62 -38.75 -15.12 20.77
C GLU A 62 -38.68 -16.66 20.62
N GLU A 63 -39.14 -17.39 21.64
CA GLU A 63 -39.20 -18.86 21.59
C GLU A 63 -40.18 -19.29 20.48
N GLU A 64 -39.66 -19.78 19.34
CA GLU A 64 -40.51 -20.57 18.43
C GLU A 64 -40.88 -21.89 19.14
N GLU A 65 -42.18 -22.10 19.40
CA GLU A 65 -42.75 -23.26 20.11
C GLU A 65 -42.43 -24.64 19.47
N THR A 66 -41.77 -24.71 18.32
CA THR A 66 -41.63 -25.93 17.51
C THR A 66 -40.39 -26.80 17.76
N GLY A 67 -39.60 -26.57 18.83
CA GLY A 67 -38.27 -27.19 18.97
C GLY A 67 -37.88 -27.82 20.31
N ARG A 68 -38.82 -28.16 21.21
CA ARG A 68 -38.58 -28.49 22.64
C ARG A 68 -37.73 -29.76 22.97
N TRP A 69 -36.98 -30.33 22.04
CA TRP A 69 -36.31 -31.62 22.27
C TRP A 69 -34.86 -31.64 21.78
N MET A 70 -33.98 -30.80 22.33
CA MET A 70 -32.58 -31.19 22.65
C MET A 70 -31.76 -30.06 23.30
N ARG A 71 -31.23 -30.35 24.49
CA ARG A 71 -30.06 -29.75 25.18
C ARG A 71 -30.20 -28.28 25.64
N GLY A 72 -30.05 -28.06 26.94
CA GLY A 72 -30.10 -26.74 27.58
C GLY A 72 -28.95 -25.82 27.15
N TRP A 73 -29.22 -24.93 26.20
CA TRP A 73 -28.29 -23.90 25.72
C TRP A 73 -28.92 -22.50 25.86
N GLU A 74 -28.07 -21.54 26.23
CA GLU A 74 -28.36 -20.12 26.40
C GLU A 74 -29.17 -19.54 25.22
N VAL A 75 -30.16 -18.69 25.50
CA VAL A 75 -30.89 -17.94 24.49
C VAL A 75 -29.90 -17.05 23.73
N VAL A 76 -29.65 -17.35 22.46
CA VAL A 76 -28.75 -16.56 21.60
C VAL A 76 -29.56 -15.39 21.02
N PRO A 77 -29.13 -14.13 21.21
CA PRO A 77 -29.86 -12.97 20.70
C PRO A 77 -29.80 -12.89 19.17
N SER A 78 -30.72 -12.12 18.59
CA SER A 78 -30.84 -11.85 17.16
C SER A 78 -30.59 -10.38 16.83
N LEU A 79 -30.06 -10.11 15.65
CA LEU A 79 -29.79 -8.77 15.13
C LEU A 79 -30.92 -8.33 14.20
N TYR A 80 -31.63 -7.26 14.56
CA TYR A 80 -32.67 -6.66 13.73
C TYR A 80 -32.18 -5.37 13.12
N VAL A 81 -32.11 -5.29 11.79
CA VAL A 81 -31.65 -4.07 11.09
C VAL A 81 -32.71 -2.99 11.23
N PHE A 82 -32.38 -1.95 11.98
CA PHE A 82 -33.22 -0.77 12.18
C PHE A 82 -33.03 0.25 11.04
N GLU A 83 -31.78 0.42 10.58
CA GLU A 83 -31.44 1.35 9.53
C GLU A 83 -30.28 0.82 8.67
N CYS A 84 -30.27 1.21 7.39
CA CYS A 84 -29.22 0.93 6.43
C CYS A 84 -28.82 2.23 5.71
N VAL A 85 -27.54 2.57 5.73
CA VAL A 85 -27.01 3.81 5.14
C VAL A 85 -25.76 3.52 4.31
N GLU A 86 -25.74 4.02 3.08
CA GLU A 86 -24.60 3.88 2.18
C GLU A 86 -23.68 5.11 2.26
N LEU A 87 -22.38 4.87 2.45
CA LEU A 87 -21.37 5.92 2.45
C LEU A 87 -20.89 6.21 1.03
N GLU A 88 -20.73 7.49 0.71
CA GLU A 88 -20.00 7.91 -0.49
C GLU A 88 -18.49 7.68 -0.30
N LEU A 89 -18.00 6.53 -0.75
CA LEU A 89 -16.58 6.17 -0.63
C LEU A 89 -15.66 7.04 -1.52
N THR A 90 -16.19 7.59 -2.62
CA THR A 90 -15.46 8.51 -3.51
C THR A 90 -16.32 9.70 -3.91
N LEU A 91 -15.70 10.89 -3.99
CA LEU A 91 -16.36 12.07 -4.56
C LEU A 91 -16.45 11.87 -6.09
N LYS A 92 -17.65 11.57 -6.59
CA LYS A 92 -17.92 11.61 -8.03
C LYS A 92 -17.85 13.07 -8.49
N LEU A 93 -16.73 13.47 -9.09
CA LEU A 93 -16.70 14.71 -9.86
C LEU A 93 -17.58 14.51 -11.08
N VAL A 94 -18.41 15.51 -11.39
CA VAL A 94 -19.18 15.61 -12.63
C VAL A 94 -18.19 15.78 -13.79
N ALA A 95 -17.56 14.68 -14.21
CA ALA A 95 -16.88 14.60 -15.48
C ALA A 95 -17.93 14.24 -16.54
N GLY A 96 -17.91 14.95 -17.67
CA GLY A 96 -18.86 14.72 -18.76
C GLY A 96 -18.92 13.25 -19.20
N ASP A 97 -20.09 12.86 -19.69
CA ASP A 97 -20.65 11.53 -19.96
C ASP A 97 -19.82 10.45 -20.70
N ASP A 98 -18.49 10.55 -20.85
CA ASP A 98 -17.74 9.73 -21.83
C ASP A 98 -16.65 8.80 -21.27
N GLU A 99 -16.58 8.53 -19.96
CA GLU A 99 -15.65 7.51 -19.43
C GLU A 99 -16.45 6.40 -18.72
N ALA A 100 -16.45 5.21 -19.32
CA ALA A 100 -17.04 4.00 -18.74
C ALA A 100 -16.55 3.81 -17.29
N PRO A 101 -17.43 3.46 -16.34
CA PRO A 101 -17.05 3.29 -14.95
C PRO A 101 -16.06 2.12 -14.87
N VAL A 102 -14.78 2.44 -14.72
CA VAL A 102 -13.77 1.46 -14.35
C VAL A 102 -14.15 0.99 -12.95
N GLU A 103 -14.74 -0.19 -12.85
CA GLU A 103 -14.88 -0.94 -11.61
C GLU A 103 -13.48 -1.16 -11.04
N SER A 104 -12.98 -0.18 -10.29
CA SER A 104 -11.78 -0.37 -9.52
C SER A 104 -12.17 -1.06 -8.24
N ASP A 105 -11.61 -2.25 -8.02
CA ASP A 105 -11.65 -3.00 -6.77
C ASP A 105 -11.27 -2.10 -5.58
N PHE A 106 -12.25 -1.42 -4.99
CA PHE A 106 -12.05 -0.52 -3.86
C PHE A 106 -12.03 -1.31 -2.57
N THR A 107 -10.96 -2.08 -2.35
CA THR A 107 -10.74 -2.76 -1.07
C THR A 107 -10.08 -1.79 -0.09
N CYS A 108 -10.83 -0.78 0.41
CA CYS A 108 -10.37 0.04 1.52
C CYS A 108 -11.11 -0.39 2.81
N PRO A 109 -10.40 -0.91 3.83
CA PRO A 109 -11.07 -1.44 5.02
C PRO A 109 -11.66 -0.28 5.83
N ILE A 110 -12.99 -0.26 5.93
CA ILE A 110 -13.71 0.70 6.76
C ILE A 110 -13.41 0.43 8.23
N ARG A 111 -13.10 1.48 8.99
CA ARG A 111 -12.91 1.42 10.44
C ARG A 111 -13.96 2.28 11.12
N LEU A 112 -14.56 1.73 12.17
CA LEU A 112 -15.56 2.42 12.98
C LEU A 112 -14.94 2.91 14.29
N ASN A 113 -15.25 4.14 14.68
CA ASN A 113 -14.72 4.80 15.87
C ASN A 113 -15.87 5.46 16.65
N SER A 114 -16.10 5.06 17.90
CA SER A 114 -17.06 5.72 18.79
C SER A 114 -16.63 7.15 19.12
N ASP A 115 -17.59 8.08 19.22
CA ASP A 115 -17.31 9.42 19.74
C ASP A 115 -17.43 9.45 21.29
N PRO A 116 -16.34 9.66 22.03
CA PRO A 116 -16.38 9.74 23.49
C PRO A 116 -17.12 10.98 24.00
N LEU A 117 -17.37 11.99 23.15
CA LEU A 117 -18.05 13.23 23.49
C LEU A 117 -19.54 13.19 23.19
N CYS A 118 -20.02 12.20 22.43
CA CYS A 118 -21.39 12.17 21.93
C CYS A 118 -21.86 10.73 21.65
N GLN A 119 -22.73 10.20 22.51
CA GLN A 119 -23.19 8.80 22.43
C GLN A 119 -24.01 8.46 21.19
N HIS A 120 -24.64 9.47 20.58
CA HIS A 120 -25.44 9.33 19.35
C HIS A 120 -24.63 9.69 18.09
N ARG A 121 -23.30 9.72 18.18
CA ARG A 121 -22.41 9.99 17.05
C ARG A 121 -21.24 9.02 17.04
N TYR A 122 -20.87 8.60 15.85
CA TYR A 122 -19.65 7.83 15.63
C TYR A 122 -19.03 8.23 14.29
N HIS A 123 -17.83 7.75 14.05
CA HIS A 123 -17.06 8.11 12.86
C HIS A 123 -16.66 6.87 12.07
N CYS A 124 -16.79 6.97 10.75
CA CYS A 124 -16.32 5.97 9.81
C CYS A 124 -15.07 6.52 9.13
N ARG A 125 -14.03 5.71 9.10
CA ARG A 125 -12.78 6.04 8.45
C ARG A 125 -12.49 5.05 7.33
N HIS A 126 -12.17 5.60 6.18
CA HIS A 126 -11.48 4.95 5.09
C HIS A 126 -10.49 5.96 4.46
N GLU A 127 -10.35 6.02 3.13
CA GLU A 127 -9.64 7.12 2.46
C GLU A 127 -10.26 8.51 2.79
N THR A 128 -11.49 8.52 3.31
CA THR A 128 -12.15 9.70 3.85
C THR A 128 -12.60 9.47 5.30
N VAL A 129 -13.05 10.52 5.97
CA VAL A 129 -13.66 10.44 7.30
C VAL A 129 -15.09 10.96 7.22
N HIS A 130 -16.04 10.10 7.62
CA HIS A 130 -17.45 10.45 7.75
C HIS A 130 -17.85 10.49 9.23
N SER A 131 -18.64 11.49 9.61
CA SER A 131 -19.40 11.54 10.85
C SER A 131 -20.78 10.96 10.61
N VAL A 132 -21.25 10.05 11.47
CA VAL A 132 -22.61 9.55 11.42
C VAL A 132 -23.33 9.92 12.71
N CYS A 133 -24.41 10.69 12.59
CA CYS A 133 -25.22 11.17 13.69
C CYS A 133 -26.57 10.46 13.70
N LEU A 134 -26.85 9.73 14.79
CA LEU A 134 -28.09 9.00 15.00
C LEU A 134 -29.18 9.92 15.55
N THR A 135 -29.97 10.50 14.64
CA THR A 135 -31.11 11.39 14.92
C THR A 135 -32.21 10.72 15.74
N TRP A 136 -32.41 9.41 15.57
CA TRP A 136 -33.40 8.62 16.29
C TRP A 136 -32.95 8.14 17.67
N PHE A 137 -31.67 8.24 18.02
CA PHE A 137 -31.11 7.68 19.26
C PHE A 137 -31.84 8.17 20.52
N ASN A 138 -32.04 9.48 20.64
CA ASN A 138 -32.73 10.06 21.79
C ASN A 138 -34.22 9.68 21.83
N LYS A 139 -34.85 9.50 20.66
CA LYS A 139 -36.25 9.08 20.56
C LYS A 139 -36.40 7.61 20.98
N LEU A 140 -35.50 6.75 20.53
CA LEU A 140 -35.44 5.34 20.93
C LEU A 140 -35.28 5.23 22.46
N HIS A 141 -34.37 6.02 23.04
CA HIS A 141 -34.16 5.99 24.49
C HIS A 141 -35.39 6.44 25.28
N LYS A 142 -36.10 7.48 24.79
CA LYS A 142 -37.37 7.93 25.39
C LYS A 142 -38.46 6.85 25.29
N PHE A 143 -38.60 6.22 24.11
CA PHE A 143 -39.57 5.16 23.87
C PHE A 143 -39.37 3.97 24.83
N LEU A 144 -38.12 3.60 25.11
CA LEU A 144 -37.82 2.49 26.02
C LEU A 144 -38.01 2.84 27.50
N GLN A 145 -38.06 4.13 27.84
CA GLN A 145 -38.30 4.61 29.21
C GLN A 145 -39.79 4.82 29.50
N SER A 146 -40.64 5.02 28.49
CA SER A 146 -42.10 5.06 28.67
C SER A 146 -42.60 3.65 29.00
N SER A 147 -42.84 3.40 30.28
CA SER A 147 -43.01 2.05 30.85
C SER A 147 -44.45 1.52 30.91
N TYR A 148 -45.46 2.22 30.40
CA TYR A 148 -46.84 1.74 30.45
C TYR A 148 -47.68 2.20 29.25
N GLU A 149 -48.47 1.26 28.74
CA GLU A 149 -49.40 1.32 27.59
C GLU A 149 -48.73 1.35 26.20
N GLU A 150 -49.29 0.53 25.29
CA GLU A 150 -48.91 0.44 23.87
C GLU A 150 -49.12 1.78 23.17
N ASP A 151 -48.20 2.72 23.36
CA ASP A 151 -48.24 4.02 22.68
C ASP A 151 -47.79 3.84 21.23
N LYS A 152 -48.71 3.32 20.41
CA LYS A 152 -48.54 3.12 18.97
C LYS A 152 -48.07 4.40 18.29
N ASP A 153 -48.47 5.55 18.82
CA ASP A 153 -48.07 6.87 18.32
C ASP A 153 -46.57 7.12 18.55
N SER A 154 -46.01 6.72 19.69
CA SER A 154 -44.57 6.83 19.97
C SER A 154 -43.71 5.93 19.08
N LEU A 155 -44.18 4.70 18.78
CA LEU A 155 -43.50 3.81 17.83
C LEU A 155 -43.59 4.36 16.39
N GLN A 156 -44.75 4.90 16.02
CA GLN A 156 -44.96 5.58 14.73
C GLN A 156 -44.05 6.82 14.61
N GLU A 157 -43.85 7.57 15.69
CA GLU A 157 -42.96 8.74 15.72
C GLU A 157 -41.47 8.36 15.64
N LEU A 158 -41.10 7.19 16.20
CA LEU A 158 -39.77 6.62 16.07
C LEU A 158 -39.52 6.08 14.64
N ALA A 159 -40.51 5.41 14.04
CA ALA A 159 -40.46 4.98 12.65
C ALA A 159 -40.46 6.17 11.66
N ALA A 160 -41.14 7.26 12.02
CA ALA A 160 -41.11 8.53 11.28
C ALA A 160 -39.88 9.40 11.60
N ALA A 161 -39.01 8.98 12.54
CA ALA A 161 -37.79 9.70 12.82
C ALA A 161 -36.93 9.76 11.55
N HIS A 162 -36.27 10.89 11.36
CA HIS A 162 -35.42 11.07 10.20
C HIS A 162 -34.25 10.08 10.27
N ARG A 163 -33.84 9.57 9.11
CA ARG A 163 -32.62 8.76 8.95
C ARG A 163 -31.41 9.46 9.55
N CYS A 164 -30.42 8.67 9.95
CA CYS A 164 -29.17 9.20 10.46
C CYS A 164 -28.53 10.15 9.44
N VAL A 165 -27.82 11.14 9.96
CA VAL A 165 -27.17 12.17 9.14
C VAL A 165 -25.72 11.80 8.98
N VAL A 166 -25.28 11.63 7.73
CA VAL A 166 -23.88 11.40 7.38
C VAL A 166 -23.26 12.71 6.94
N GLU A 167 -22.21 13.13 7.63
CA GLU A 167 -21.41 14.30 7.27
C GLU A 167 -20.02 13.86 6.81
N HIS A 168 -19.61 14.33 5.63
CA HIS A 168 -18.25 14.10 5.15
C HIS A 168 -17.29 15.15 5.74
N ILE A 169 -16.36 14.70 6.59
CA ILE A 169 -15.47 15.58 7.36
C ILE A 169 -14.16 15.84 6.62
N LEU A 170 -13.54 14.79 6.08
CA LEU A 170 -12.21 14.86 5.47
C LEU A 170 -12.13 13.95 4.25
N CYS A 171 -11.67 14.48 3.12
CA CYS A 171 -11.34 13.71 1.94
C CYS A 171 -9.83 13.73 1.70
N THR A 172 -9.13 12.60 1.82
CA THR A 172 -7.70 12.53 1.45
C THR A 172 -7.48 12.10 0.00
N ARG A 173 -8.57 11.95 -0.77
CA ARG A 173 -8.58 11.62 -2.18
C ARG A 173 -9.64 12.43 -2.96
N PRO A 174 -9.37 13.71 -3.23
CA PRO A 174 -10.32 14.56 -3.95
C PRO A 174 -10.41 14.26 -5.47
N LEU A 175 -9.47 13.50 -6.04
CA LEU A 175 -9.38 13.21 -7.47
C LEU A 175 -9.20 11.70 -7.72
N SER A 176 -9.81 11.16 -8.79
CA SER A 176 -9.74 9.73 -9.17
C SER A 176 -8.35 9.23 -9.61
N ARG A 177 -7.29 10.04 -9.51
CA ARG A 177 -5.93 9.64 -9.91
C ARG A 177 -5.30 8.71 -8.87
N ARG A 178 -4.87 7.51 -9.30
CA ARG A 178 -4.35 6.39 -8.48
C ARG A 178 -3.16 6.69 -7.56
N TYR A 179 -2.46 7.82 -7.70
CA TYR A 179 -1.10 7.99 -7.15
C TYR A 179 -0.95 9.05 -6.05
N LEU A 180 -2.03 9.69 -5.59
CA LEU A 180 -1.96 10.80 -4.62
C LEU A 180 -2.84 10.63 -3.37
N SER A 181 -3.43 9.43 -3.14
CA SER A 181 -4.25 9.17 -1.95
C SER A 181 -3.36 9.09 -0.69
N ALA A 182 -3.68 9.89 0.34
CA ALA A 182 -2.97 9.90 1.62
C ALA A 182 -3.89 9.38 2.75
N PRO A 183 -4.24 8.07 2.78
CA PRO A 183 -5.26 7.52 3.67
C PRO A 183 -4.97 7.80 5.14
N VAL A 184 -6.04 7.96 5.93
CA VAL A 184 -5.91 8.30 7.34
C VAL A 184 -5.49 7.06 8.16
N ARG A 185 -4.31 7.12 8.77
CA ARG A 185 -3.72 6.03 9.57
C ARG A 185 -3.97 6.19 11.07
N GLY A 186 -4.00 7.42 11.61
CA GLY A 186 -4.28 7.69 13.04
C GLY A 186 -5.55 8.52 13.26
N PHE A 187 -6.43 8.13 14.19
CA PHE A 187 -7.69 8.82 14.56
C PHE A 187 -7.75 9.03 16.05
N TRP A 188 -7.99 10.26 16.50
CA TRP A 188 -8.34 10.52 17.90
C TRP A 188 -9.36 11.64 18.00
N ILE A 189 -10.20 11.54 19.02
CA ILE A 189 -11.10 12.61 19.42
C ILE A 189 -10.60 13.12 20.76
N VAL A 190 -10.26 14.39 20.82
CA VAL A 190 -9.76 15.04 22.03
C VAL A 190 -10.87 15.93 22.60
N SER A 191 -11.15 15.75 23.89
CA SER A 191 -12.19 16.48 24.63
C SER A 191 -11.87 17.97 24.76
N LEU A 192 -10.59 18.33 24.88
CA LEU A 192 -10.11 19.72 24.94
C LEU A 192 -10.35 20.42 23.59
N GLY A 193 -11.50 21.08 23.47
CA GLY A 193 -11.95 21.78 22.27
C GLY A 193 -12.71 20.94 21.25
N ALA A 194 -13.16 19.73 21.63
CA ALA A 194 -13.87 18.77 20.78
C ALA A 194 -13.30 18.72 19.36
N THR A 195 -12.08 18.20 19.21
CA THR A 195 -11.35 18.21 17.94
C THR A 195 -11.00 16.79 17.52
N ILE A 196 -11.24 16.48 16.25
CA ILE A 196 -10.74 15.29 15.58
C ILE A 196 -9.30 15.52 15.17
N ILE A 197 -8.44 14.58 15.52
CA ILE A 197 -7.05 14.50 15.08
C ILE A 197 -6.94 13.37 14.07
N CYS A 198 -6.53 13.69 12.85
CA CYS A 198 -6.29 12.75 11.77
C CYS A 198 -4.81 12.79 11.39
N ILE A 199 -4.15 11.63 11.35
CA ILE A 199 -2.79 11.49 10.82
C ILE A 199 -2.87 10.70 9.52
N THR A 200 -2.42 11.29 8.41
CA THR A 200 -2.40 10.65 7.08
C THR A 200 -1.21 9.70 6.94
N SER A 201 -1.18 8.89 5.88
CA SER A 201 0.00 8.07 5.54
C SER A 201 1.23 8.88 5.14
N THR A 202 1.06 10.16 4.81
CA THR A 202 2.14 11.12 4.58
C THR A 202 2.59 11.83 5.86
N TYR A 203 2.06 11.41 7.02
CA TYR A 203 2.35 11.98 8.34
C TYR A 203 1.88 13.42 8.53
N GLU A 204 0.96 13.91 7.70
CA GLU A 204 0.30 15.18 7.94
C GLU A 204 -0.70 15.04 9.09
N CYS A 205 -0.63 15.96 10.05
CA CYS A 205 -1.53 16.04 11.19
C CYS A 205 -2.63 17.07 10.93
N LEU A 206 -3.86 16.61 10.78
CA LEU A 206 -5.04 17.43 10.52
C LEU A 206 -5.87 17.54 11.81
N LEU A 207 -6.11 18.79 12.24
CA LEU A 207 -6.92 19.12 13.40
C LEU A 207 -8.27 19.69 12.93
N LEU A 208 -9.34 18.94 13.11
CA LEU A 208 -10.68 19.24 12.61
C LEU A 208 -11.65 19.46 13.77
N PRO A 209 -12.10 20.69 14.04
CA PRO A 209 -13.01 20.96 15.16
C PRO A 209 -14.39 20.34 14.92
N LEU A 210 -14.88 19.53 15.86
CA LEU A 210 -16.22 18.90 15.85
C LEU A 210 -17.33 19.95 16.04
N LEU A 211 -17.06 20.98 16.85
CA LEU A 211 -18.05 22.00 17.26
C LEU A 211 -18.38 23.02 16.16
N GLY A 212 -17.60 23.11 15.08
CA GLY A 212 -17.78 24.14 14.05
C GLY A 212 -18.99 23.97 13.14
N ARG A 213 -19.64 22.78 13.12
CA ARG A 213 -20.71 22.46 12.15
C ARG A 213 -22.00 21.95 12.79
N VAL A 214 -21.92 21.25 13.92
CA VAL A 214 -23.09 20.91 14.75
C VAL A 214 -23.69 22.14 15.44
N ALA A 215 -22.90 23.21 15.62
CA ALA A 215 -23.42 24.50 16.09
C ALA A 215 -24.54 25.07 15.20
N LYS A 216 -24.60 24.76 13.89
CA LYS A 216 -25.73 25.20 13.06
C LYS A 216 -27.02 24.50 13.47
N ALA A 217 -26.97 23.21 13.80
CA ALA A 217 -28.13 22.48 14.33
C ALA A 217 -28.51 22.96 15.74
N TRP A 218 -27.53 23.30 16.60
CA TRP A 218 -27.79 23.84 17.94
C TRP A 218 -28.30 25.29 17.93
N ILE A 219 -27.82 26.13 17.00
CA ILE A 219 -28.32 27.50 16.78
C ILE A 219 -29.75 27.46 16.23
N LEU A 220 -30.07 26.51 15.35
CA LEU A 220 -31.44 26.29 14.88
C LEU A 220 -32.35 25.73 15.98
N PHE A 221 -31.83 24.87 16.87
CA PHE A 221 -32.59 24.32 18.00
C PHE A 221 -32.83 25.34 19.12
N LEU A 222 -31.86 26.23 19.40
CA LEU A 222 -32.01 27.36 20.32
C LEU A 222 -32.97 28.44 19.78
N ASN A 223 -33.04 28.64 18.45
CA ASN A 223 -34.03 29.53 17.85
C ASN A 223 -35.45 28.91 17.82
N SER A 224 -35.56 27.58 17.88
CA SER A 224 -36.85 26.88 17.96
C SER A 224 -37.36 26.71 19.39
N SER A 225 -36.48 26.69 20.38
CA SER A 225 -36.85 26.56 21.79
C SER A 225 -36.73 27.90 22.50
N LYS A 226 -37.90 28.53 22.66
CA LYS A 226 -38.21 29.71 23.50
C LYS A 226 -38.34 31.04 22.75
N LYS A 227 -39.57 31.26 22.29
CA LYS A 227 -40.36 32.45 22.63
C LYS A 227 -40.40 32.57 24.17
N LEU A 228 -39.31 33.01 24.82
CA LEU A 228 -39.35 33.50 26.20
C LEU A 228 -39.11 35.01 26.13
N ASP A 229 -40.17 35.73 26.41
CA ASP A 229 -40.22 37.00 27.14
C ASP A 229 -38.94 37.84 27.13
N THR A 230 -39.03 38.88 26.33
CA THR A 230 -38.32 40.16 26.45
C THR A 230 -38.19 40.64 27.91
N SER A 231 -37.11 40.29 28.63
CA SER A 231 -36.66 41.05 29.82
C SER A 231 -35.28 40.67 30.39
N SER A 232 -34.22 40.50 29.58
CA SER A 232 -32.85 40.61 30.10
C SER A 232 -32.12 41.76 29.37
N PRO A 233 -31.53 42.72 30.09
CA PRO A 233 -31.02 43.93 29.47
C PRO A 233 -29.76 43.60 28.62
N PRO A 234 -29.60 44.22 27.44
CA PRO A 234 -28.45 44.03 26.54
C PRO A 234 -27.04 44.07 27.18
N PRO A 235 -26.78 44.83 28.27
CA PRO A 235 -25.45 44.89 28.90
C PRO A 235 -25.00 43.58 29.56
N GLU A 236 -25.91 42.80 30.16
CA GLU A 236 -25.54 41.57 30.87
C GLU A 236 -25.07 40.47 29.91
N CYS A 237 -25.73 40.36 28.76
CA CYS A 237 -25.34 39.42 27.72
C CYS A 237 -23.96 39.79 27.13
N LEU A 238 -23.70 41.09 26.94
CA LEU A 238 -22.40 41.59 26.48
C LEU A 238 -21.29 41.39 27.52
N GLN A 239 -21.59 41.57 28.82
CA GLN A 239 -20.64 41.31 29.90
C GLN A 239 -20.31 39.81 30.03
N LEU A 240 -21.29 38.94 29.88
CA LEU A 240 -21.07 37.49 29.84
C LEU A 240 -20.19 37.10 28.65
N LEU A 241 -20.45 37.67 27.48
CA LEU A 241 -19.67 37.40 26.26
C LEU A 241 -18.24 37.94 26.39
N SER A 242 -18.05 39.14 26.95
CA SER A 242 -16.71 39.72 27.17
C SER A 242 -15.92 38.89 28.18
N ARG A 243 -16.56 38.47 29.28
CA ARG A 243 -15.94 37.63 30.32
C ARG A 243 -15.59 36.25 29.79
N ALA A 244 -16.47 35.62 29.02
CA ALA A 244 -16.18 34.35 28.36
C ALA A 244 -15.02 34.48 27.37
N THR A 245 -15.01 35.53 26.55
CA THR A 245 -13.94 35.81 25.58
C THR A 245 -12.59 36.02 26.28
N GLN A 246 -12.59 36.74 27.41
CA GLN A 246 -11.38 36.98 28.19
C GLN A 246 -10.85 35.69 28.80
N VAL A 247 -11.71 34.86 29.41
CA VAL A 247 -11.33 33.54 29.92
C VAL A 247 -10.78 32.65 28.80
N PHE A 248 -11.42 32.61 27.62
CA PHE A 248 -10.87 31.85 26.50
C PHE A 248 -9.49 32.33 26.08
N ARG A 249 -9.31 33.66 26.00
CA ARG A 249 -8.05 34.26 25.54
C ARG A 249 -6.90 34.06 26.52
N GLU A 250 -7.16 34.25 27.81
CA GLU A 250 -6.14 34.23 28.86
C GLU A 250 -5.87 32.80 29.36
N GLU A 251 -6.90 31.97 29.55
CA GLU A 251 -6.75 30.65 30.17
C GLU A 251 -6.67 29.48 29.19
N TYR A 252 -7.29 29.57 28.00
CA TYR A 252 -7.42 28.42 27.08
C TYR A 252 -6.53 28.52 25.85
N ILE A 253 -6.50 29.67 25.16
CA ILE A 253 -5.66 29.84 23.95
C ILE A 253 -4.18 29.63 24.28
N LEU A 254 -3.72 30.23 25.38
CA LEU A 254 -2.31 30.13 25.80
C LEU A 254 -1.90 28.68 26.12
N LYS A 255 -2.79 27.91 26.78
CA LYS A 255 -2.57 26.48 27.04
C LYS A 255 -2.65 25.64 25.76
N GLN A 256 -3.51 26.01 24.80
CA GLN A 256 -3.56 25.36 23.49
C GLN A 256 -2.28 25.60 22.68
N ASP A 257 -1.73 26.80 22.72
CA ASP A 257 -0.48 27.12 22.01
C ASP A 257 0.71 26.40 22.65
N MET A 258 0.79 26.34 23.98
CA MET A 258 1.80 25.52 24.67
C MET A 258 1.67 24.02 24.32
N ALA A 259 0.43 23.50 24.25
CA ALA A 259 0.20 22.12 23.85
C ALA A 259 0.59 21.87 22.38
N ARG A 260 0.31 22.84 21.49
CA ARG A 260 0.72 22.81 20.08
C ARG A 260 2.24 22.78 19.95
N GLU A 261 2.94 23.64 20.66
CA GLU A 261 4.41 23.68 20.65
C GLU A 261 5.00 22.36 21.16
N GLU A 262 4.49 21.80 22.27
CA GLU A 262 4.96 20.51 22.79
C GLU A 262 4.63 19.35 21.84
N MET A 263 3.47 19.37 21.17
CA MET A 263 3.14 18.39 20.13
C MET A 263 4.05 18.51 18.92
N GLN A 264 4.36 19.72 18.45
CA GLN A 264 5.32 19.95 17.36
C GLN A 264 6.72 19.48 17.73
N ARG A 265 7.18 19.78 18.95
CA ARG A 265 8.47 19.33 19.46
C ARG A 265 8.56 17.81 19.50
N ARG A 266 7.50 17.12 19.95
CA ARG A 266 7.42 15.65 19.93
C ARG A 266 7.34 15.07 18.52
N SER A 267 6.64 15.74 17.61
CA SER A 267 6.60 15.36 16.19
C SER A 267 7.99 15.44 15.57
N MET A 268 8.72 16.53 15.79
CA MET A 268 10.09 16.70 15.32
C MET A 268 11.03 15.65 15.92
N LEU A 269 10.89 15.35 17.21
CA LEU A 269 11.65 14.28 17.86
C LEU A 269 11.35 12.91 17.23
N HIS A 270 10.08 12.63 16.95
CA HIS A 270 9.67 11.39 16.29
C HIS A 270 10.17 11.31 14.84
N GLU A 271 10.18 12.42 14.09
CA GLU A 271 10.81 12.49 12.75
C GLU A 271 12.30 12.18 12.82
N LEU A 272 13.01 12.73 13.80
CA LEU A 272 14.42 12.42 14.03
C LEU A 272 14.62 10.94 14.38
N TYR A 273 13.79 10.36 15.25
CA TYR A 273 13.85 8.93 15.57
C TYR A 273 13.50 8.04 14.38
N HIS A 274 12.54 8.44 13.55
CA HIS A 274 12.16 7.72 12.33
C HIS A 274 13.29 7.77 11.30
N ALA A 275 13.88 8.94 11.07
CA ALA A 275 15.06 9.10 10.22
C ALA A 275 16.24 8.26 10.74
N PHE A 276 16.48 8.27 12.06
CA PHE A 276 17.49 7.44 12.69
C PHE A 276 17.21 5.94 12.51
N HIS A 277 15.95 5.50 12.67
CA HIS A 277 15.56 4.11 12.49
C HIS A 277 15.71 3.66 11.02
N ILE A 278 15.33 4.49 10.05
CA ILE A 278 15.56 4.22 8.62
C ILE A 278 17.06 4.08 8.36
N LEU A 279 17.88 5.01 8.86
CA LEU A 279 19.33 4.98 8.68
C LEU A 279 19.95 3.74 9.31
N TRP A 280 19.50 3.37 10.51
CA TRP A 280 19.97 2.19 11.23
C TRP A 280 19.58 0.89 10.53
N SER A 281 18.34 0.80 10.03
CA SER A 281 17.85 -0.32 9.23
C SER A 281 18.62 -0.46 7.91
N TYR A 282 18.89 0.66 7.23
CA TYR A 282 19.69 0.71 6.01
C TYR A 282 21.14 0.28 6.28
N SER A 283 21.75 0.78 7.36
CA SER A 283 23.10 0.40 7.79
C SER A 283 23.18 -1.09 8.11
N SER A 284 22.22 -1.62 8.87
CA SER A 284 22.15 -3.05 9.21
C SER A 284 21.96 -3.93 7.97
N SER A 285 21.12 -3.50 7.03
CA SER A 285 20.93 -4.18 5.74
C SER A 285 22.21 -4.17 4.91
N CYS A 286 22.93 -3.05 4.85
CA CYS A 286 24.24 -2.95 4.19
C CYS A 286 25.27 -3.90 4.80
N VAL A 287 25.31 -4.01 6.14
CA VAL A 287 26.20 -4.94 6.85
C VAL A 287 25.85 -6.39 6.51
N SER A 288 24.57 -6.76 6.57
CA SER A 288 24.09 -8.09 6.19
C SER A 288 24.44 -8.44 4.73
N PHE A 289 24.22 -7.51 3.80
CA PHE A 289 24.57 -7.68 2.40
C PHE A 289 26.08 -7.87 2.20
N SER A 290 26.91 -7.10 2.92
CA SER A 290 28.37 -7.24 2.88
C SER A 290 28.83 -8.62 3.36
N ILE A 291 28.21 -9.16 4.42
CA ILE A 291 28.48 -10.50 4.94
C ILE A 291 28.08 -11.57 3.92
N ASN A 292 26.87 -11.47 3.36
CA ASN A 292 26.39 -12.42 2.35
C ASN A 292 27.26 -12.40 1.09
N ARG A 293 27.70 -11.21 0.65
CA ARG A 293 28.64 -11.06 -0.46
C ARG A 293 29.98 -11.75 -0.19
N LYS A 294 30.51 -11.64 1.04
CA LYS A 294 31.74 -12.36 1.45
C LYS A 294 31.54 -13.87 1.42
N ARG A 295 30.45 -14.39 2.01
CA ARG A 295 30.13 -15.83 2.01
C ARG A 295 29.96 -16.40 0.60
N LEU A 296 29.30 -15.65 -0.29
CA LEU A 296 29.11 -16.06 -1.68
C LEU A 296 30.46 -16.11 -2.41
N ARG A 297 31.31 -15.11 -2.18
CA ARG A 297 32.66 -15.07 -2.76
C ARG A 297 33.52 -16.24 -2.29
N GLU A 298 33.54 -16.53 -1.00
CA GLU A 298 34.27 -17.68 -0.44
C GLU A 298 33.75 -19.01 -1.01
N SER A 299 32.42 -19.13 -1.20
CA SER A 299 31.82 -20.32 -1.81
C SER A 299 32.22 -20.46 -3.28
N ALA A 300 32.26 -19.35 -4.02
CA ALA A 300 32.70 -19.32 -5.41
C ALA A 300 34.20 -19.67 -5.54
N GLU A 301 35.04 -19.15 -4.64
CA GLU A 301 36.48 -19.49 -4.59
C GLU A 301 36.68 -20.98 -4.32
N ARG A 302 35.99 -21.55 -3.31
CA ARG A 302 36.02 -23.01 -3.05
C ARG A 302 35.55 -23.85 -4.23
N LEU A 303 34.55 -23.37 -4.97
CA LEU A 303 34.04 -24.06 -6.14
C LEU A 303 35.04 -24.00 -7.31
N ALA A 304 35.69 -22.85 -7.50
CA ALA A 304 36.74 -22.67 -8.49
C ALA A 304 37.94 -23.61 -8.23
N ASP A 305 38.36 -23.74 -6.98
CA ASP A 305 39.42 -24.68 -6.58
C ASP A 305 39.04 -26.12 -6.92
N LYS A 306 37.83 -26.55 -6.52
CA LYS A 306 37.32 -27.89 -6.85
C LYS A 306 37.23 -28.14 -8.35
N TYR A 307 36.84 -27.13 -9.13
CA TYR A 307 36.81 -27.22 -10.59
C TYR A 307 38.22 -27.36 -11.17
N GLY A 308 39.19 -26.60 -10.65
CA GLY A 308 40.60 -26.73 -11.00
C GLY A 308 41.11 -28.16 -10.76
N ASP A 309 40.85 -28.71 -9.58
CA ASP A 309 41.24 -30.08 -9.22
C ASP A 309 40.55 -31.14 -10.09
N ALA A 310 39.27 -30.95 -10.40
CA ALA A 310 38.52 -31.87 -11.26
C ALA A 310 39.06 -31.85 -12.69
N LYS A 311 39.34 -30.66 -13.24
CA LYS A 311 39.92 -30.49 -14.57
C LYS A 311 41.31 -31.12 -14.65
N TYR A 312 42.17 -30.86 -13.66
CA TYR A 312 43.50 -31.47 -13.60
C TYR A 312 43.42 -33.01 -13.58
N ARG A 313 42.54 -33.58 -12.75
CA ARG A 313 42.32 -35.04 -12.69
C ARG A 313 41.75 -35.59 -13.99
N GLN A 314 40.86 -34.86 -14.65
CA GLN A 314 40.33 -35.25 -15.97
C GLN A 314 41.43 -35.25 -17.02
N GLU A 315 42.28 -34.23 -17.08
CA GLU A 315 43.42 -34.16 -18.00
C GLU A 315 44.42 -35.30 -17.74
N ALA A 316 44.74 -35.58 -16.48
CA ALA A 316 45.62 -36.70 -16.11
C ALA A 316 45.05 -38.05 -16.55
N THR A 317 43.76 -38.29 -16.30
CA THR A 317 43.07 -39.52 -16.74
C THR A 317 43.01 -39.60 -18.27
N MET A 318 42.70 -38.50 -18.95
CA MET A 318 42.68 -38.43 -20.40
C MET A 318 44.05 -38.73 -21.01
N ASN A 319 45.13 -38.20 -20.43
CA ASN A 319 46.49 -38.49 -20.88
C ASN A 319 46.86 -39.97 -20.70
N ARG A 320 46.45 -40.57 -19.57
CA ARG A 320 46.63 -42.02 -19.34
C ARG A 320 45.85 -42.85 -20.36
N VAL A 321 44.60 -42.50 -20.64
CA VAL A 321 43.77 -43.16 -21.66
C VAL A 321 44.40 -43.01 -23.04
N LYS A 322 44.85 -41.81 -23.42
CA LYS A 322 45.58 -41.58 -24.67
C LYS A 322 46.85 -42.41 -24.78
N GLN A 323 47.61 -42.55 -23.68
CA GLN A 323 48.82 -43.36 -23.67
C GLN A 323 48.51 -44.85 -23.85
N VAL A 324 47.49 -45.37 -23.16
CA VAL A 324 47.04 -46.77 -23.31
C VAL A 324 46.53 -47.02 -24.73
N LEU A 325 45.65 -46.15 -25.24
CA LEU A 325 45.14 -46.23 -26.61
C LEU A 325 46.26 -46.14 -27.64
N GLY A 326 47.20 -45.20 -27.48
CA GLY A 326 48.35 -45.07 -28.35
C GLY A 326 49.22 -46.32 -28.36
N SER A 327 49.47 -46.92 -27.19
CA SER A 327 50.23 -48.18 -27.09
C SER A 327 49.51 -49.35 -27.77
N LEU A 328 48.19 -49.46 -27.61
CA LEU A 328 47.37 -50.50 -28.25
C LEU A 328 47.34 -50.33 -29.77
N CYS A 329 47.10 -49.11 -30.25
CA CYS A 329 47.09 -48.82 -31.69
C CYS A 329 48.47 -49.03 -32.32
N SER A 330 49.56 -48.72 -31.63
CA SER A 330 50.93 -48.92 -32.13
C SER A 330 51.34 -50.39 -32.30
N GLN A 331 50.63 -51.32 -31.64
CA GLN A 331 50.83 -52.77 -31.80
C GLN A 331 50.10 -53.32 -33.03
N LEU A 332 49.22 -52.54 -33.65
CA LEU A 332 48.58 -52.92 -34.91
C LEU A 332 49.53 -52.63 -36.06
N PRO A 333 49.92 -53.64 -36.88
CA PRO A 333 50.87 -53.47 -37.97
C PRO A 333 50.30 -52.67 -39.16
N VAL A 334 49.03 -52.26 -39.11
CA VAL A 334 48.33 -51.55 -40.20
C VAL A 334 47.60 -50.34 -39.62
N LEU A 335 47.89 -49.16 -40.16
CA LEU A 335 47.15 -47.93 -39.85
C LEU A 335 45.70 -48.06 -40.35
N SER A 336 44.74 -47.66 -39.51
CA SER A 336 43.34 -47.60 -39.92
C SER A 336 43.12 -46.52 -40.99
N ASP A 337 42.03 -46.61 -41.74
CA ASP A 337 41.72 -45.58 -42.73
C ASP A 337 41.41 -44.22 -42.10
N SER A 338 40.82 -44.20 -40.89
CA SER A 338 40.62 -42.96 -40.13
C SER A 338 41.93 -42.34 -39.64
N GLU A 339 42.95 -43.13 -39.32
CA GLU A 339 44.29 -42.63 -38.97
C GLU A 339 45.01 -42.05 -40.18
N LYS A 340 44.89 -42.68 -41.35
CA LYS A 340 45.46 -42.17 -42.60
C LYS A 340 44.81 -40.84 -42.99
N ASP A 341 43.50 -40.71 -42.83
CA ASP A 341 42.78 -39.48 -43.14
C ASP A 341 43.11 -38.37 -42.14
N MET A 342 43.14 -38.67 -40.83
CA MET A 342 43.61 -37.71 -39.82
C MET A 342 45.04 -37.24 -40.07
N LYS A 343 45.93 -38.10 -40.57
CA LYS A 343 47.29 -37.71 -40.97
C LYS A 343 47.29 -36.71 -42.13
N LYS A 344 46.45 -36.90 -43.15
CA LYS A 344 46.30 -35.95 -44.26
C LYS A 344 45.74 -34.62 -43.78
N GLU A 345 44.76 -34.64 -42.88
CA GLU A 345 44.20 -33.44 -42.27
C GLU A 345 45.24 -32.67 -41.46
N LEU A 346 46.02 -33.35 -40.61
CA LEU A 346 47.10 -32.74 -39.83
C LEU A 346 48.18 -32.10 -40.71
N GLN A 347 48.54 -32.75 -41.83
CA GLN A 347 49.45 -32.17 -42.81
C GLN A 347 48.88 -30.91 -43.43
N THR A 348 47.60 -30.95 -43.83
CA THR A 348 46.89 -29.80 -44.40
C THR A 348 46.84 -28.63 -43.43
N ILE A 349 46.50 -28.87 -42.16
CA ILE A 349 46.47 -27.84 -41.11
C ILE A 349 47.86 -27.25 -40.88
N ASN A 350 48.90 -28.08 -40.86
CA ASN A 350 50.28 -27.60 -40.69
C ASN A 350 50.74 -26.70 -41.86
N ASP A 351 50.35 -27.03 -43.09
CA ASP A 351 50.62 -26.18 -44.26
C ASP A 351 49.86 -24.86 -44.17
N GLN A 352 48.59 -24.89 -43.74
CA GLN A 352 47.79 -23.68 -43.50
C GLN A 352 48.38 -22.79 -42.40
N LEU A 353 48.84 -23.38 -41.28
CA LEU A 353 49.51 -22.65 -40.19
C LEU A 353 50.80 -21.97 -40.67
N ARG A 354 51.58 -22.65 -41.52
CA ARG A 354 52.79 -22.08 -42.13
C ARG A 354 52.45 -20.90 -43.03
N HIS A 355 51.41 -21.03 -43.85
CA HIS A 355 50.94 -19.94 -44.70
C HIS A 355 50.47 -18.74 -43.87
N LEU A 356 49.63 -18.95 -42.85
CA LEU A 356 49.17 -17.89 -41.95
C LEU A 356 50.34 -17.22 -41.21
N GLY A 357 51.32 -17.98 -40.73
CA GLY A 357 52.53 -17.44 -40.13
C GLY A 357 53.30 -16.52 -41.08
N ASN A 358 53.38 -16.89 -42.37
CA ASN A 358 53.97 -16.04 -43.40
C ASN A 358 53.14 -14.78 -43.67
N SER A 359 51.80 -14.89 -43.74
CA SER A 359 50.90 -13.74 -43.89
C SER A 359 51.02 -12.75 -42.72
N ILE A 360 51.10 -13.23 -41.48
CA ILE A 360 51.29 -12.38 -40.29
C ILE A 360 52.63 -11.65 -40.36
N LYS A 361 53.71 -12.33 -40.74
CA LYS A 361 55.02 -11.68 -40.96
C LYS A 361 54.92 -10.57 -42.01
N GLN A 362 54.23 -10.82 -43.13
CA GLN A 362 54.02 -9.81 -44.17
C GLN A 362 53.23 -8.60 -43.66
N VAL A 363 52.14 -8.82 -42.91
CA VAL A 363 51.34 -7.73 -42.33
C VAL A 363 52.18 -6.90 -41.35
N ASN A 364 52.98 -7.55 -40.49
CA ASN A 364 53.86 -6.84 -39.56
C ASN A 364 54.92 -6.01 -40.29
N MET A 365 55.54 -6.55 -41.35
CA MET A 365 56.48 -5.79 -42.18
C MET A 365 55.80 -4.59 -42.85
N LYS A 366 54.57 -4.75 -43.38
CA LYS A 366 53.81 -3.64 -43.98
C LYS A 366 53.40 -2.58 -42.95
N LYS A 367 52.99 -3.00 -41.75
CA LYS A 367 52.67 -2.11 -40.63
C LYS A 367 53.89 -1.27 -40.25
N GLU A 368 55.05 -1.90 -40.10
CA GLU A 368 56.30 -1.21 -39.74
C GLU A 368 56.76 -0.25 -40.84
N TYR A 369 56.61 -0.65 -42.10
CA TYR A 369 56.87 0.23 -43.25
C TYR A 369 55.93 1.45 -43.26
N GLN A 370 54.62 1.25 -43.10
CA GLN A 370 53.65 2.35 -43.05
C GLN A 370 53.91 3.29 -41.87
N LYS A 371 54.24 2.75 -40.69
CA LYS A 371 54.60 3.56 -39.52
C LYS A 371 55.81 4.45 -39.82
N LYS A 372 56.88 3.88 -40.39
CA LYS A 372 58.08 4.64 -40.80
C LYS A 372 57.80 5.67 -41.89
N GLN A 373 56.85 5.40 -42.79
CA GLN A 373 56.42 6.37 -43.82
C GLN A 373 55.57 7.50 -43.22
N MET A 374 54.68 7.19 -42.29
CA MET A 374 53.90 8.19 -41.56
C MET A 374 54.81 9.11 -40.74
N ASP A 375 55.78 8.54 -40.02
CA ASP A 375 56.74 9.31 -39.21
C ASP A 375 57.61 10.24 -40.07
N LYS A 376 57.93 9.83 -41.31
CA LYS A 376 58.66 10.67 -42.29
C LYS A 376 57.77 11.69 -43.01
N GLY A 377 56.47 11.44 -43.12
CA GLY A 377 55.49 12.30 -43.79
C GLY A 377 54.86 13.37 -42.89
N MET A 378 55.19 13.39 -41.59
CA MET A 378 54.76 14.45 -40.68
C MET A 378 55.58 15.73 -40.89
N SER A 379 55.24 16.50 -41.93
CA SER A 379 55.52 17.93 -41.92
C SER A 379 54.82 18.57 -40.70
N PRO A 380 55.45 19.47 -39.94
CA PRO A 380 54.88 20.03 -38.72
C PRO A 380 53.84 21.12 -39.04
N ALA A 381 52.79 20.77 -39.81
CA ALA A 381 51.76 21.74 -40.19
C ALA A 381 50.48 21.14 -40.78
N ARG A 382 50.12 19.88 -40.51
CA ARG A 382 48.71 19.48 -40.71
C ARG A 382 48.00 19.68 -39.39
N ALA A 383 47.44 20.87 -39.23
CA ALA A 383 46.59 21.22 -38.10
C ALA A 383 45.60 20.07 -37.88
N THR A 384 45.77 19.34 -36.79
CA THR A 384 44.78 18.38 -36.32
C THR A 384 43.47 19.16 -36.29
N VAL A 385 42.49 18.77 -37.11
CA VAL A 385 41.16 19.40 -37.10
C VAL A 385 40.59 19.12 -35.71
N ALA A 386 40.86 20.03 -34.79
CA ALA A 386 40.50 19.91 -33.41
C ALA A 386 39.01 20.25 -33.35
N LEU A 387 38.18 19.21 -33.41
CA LEU A 387 36.75 19.37 -33.20
C LEU A 387 36.53 20.11 -31.89
N ASN A 388 35.76 21.19 -31.96
CA ASN A 388 35.43 21.97 -30.77
C ASN A 388 34.56 21.12 -29.81
N LEU A 389 34.45 21.55 -28.55
CA LEU A 389 33.77 20.76 -27.52
C LEU A 389 32.31 20.41 -27.89
N HIS A 390 31.62 21.32 -28.58
CA HIS A 390 30.24 21.12 -29.01
C HIS A 390 30.14 20.13 -30.17
N GLN A 391 31.02 20.23 -31.18
CA GLN A 391 31.14 19.29 -32.29
C GLN A 391 31.45 17.88 -31.79
N ARG A 392 32.32 17.73 -30.77
CA ARG A 392 32.57 16.41 -30.14
C ARG A 392 31.33 15.85 -29.45
N LYS A 393 30.60 16.69 -28.71
CA LYS A 393 29.36 16.28 -28.05
C LYS A 393 28.28 15.89 -29.06
N CYS A 394 28.15 16.64 -30.15
CA CYS A 394 27.21 16.35 -31.23
C CYS A 394 27.55 15.01 -31.91
N VAL A 395 28.82 14.81 -32.29
CA VAL A 395 29.29 13.55 -32.89
C VAL A 395 29.13 12.37 -31.93
N GLN A 396 29.43 12.54 -30.65
CA GLN A 396 29.20 11.50 -29.63
C GLN A 396 27.71 11.18 -29.45
N GLY A 397 26.84 12.20 -29.50
CA GLY A 397 25.39 12.02 -29.44
C GLY A 397 24.88 11.21 -30.62
N VAL A 398 25.25 11.58 -31.84
CA VAL A 398 24.85 10.85 -33.06
C VAL A 398 25.38 9.42 -33.04
N ILE A 399 26.64 9.19 -32.64
CA ILE A 399 27.19 7.82 -32.55
C ILE A 399 26.43 6.99 -31.51
N LYS A 400 26.06 7.59 -30.38
CA LYS A 400 25.29 6.91 -29.33
C LYS A 400 23.90 6.53 -29.84
N GLU A 401 23.19 7.46 -30.47
CA GLU A 401 21.86 7.24 -31.04
C GLU A 401 21.89 6.15 -32.13
N GLN A 402 22.86 6.21 -33.04
CA GLN A 402 23.04 5.17 -34.06
C GLN A 402 23.40 3.81 -33.43
N GLY A 403 24.19 3.80 -32.35
CA GLY A 403 24.51 2.59 -31.59
C GLY A 403 23.28 1.97 -30.92
N GLU A 404 22.41 2.79 -30.34
CA GLU A 404 21.14 2.36 -29.74
C GLU A 404 20.20 1.80 -30.81
N HIS A 405 20.07 2.48 -31.95
CA HIS A 405 19.25 2.03 -33.08
C HIS A 405 19.75 0.70 -33.68
N ILE A 406 21.07 0.52 -33.84
CA ILE A 406 21.65 -0.77 -34.24
C ILE A 406 21.34 -1.85 -33.20
N GLY A 407 21.41 -1.52 -31.91
CA GLY A 407 21.05 -2.44 -30.82
C GLY A 407 19.60 -2.91 -30.89
N GLU A 408 18.67 -2.00 -31.18
CA GLU A 408 17.25 -2.31 -31.38
C GLU A 408 17.03 -3.21 -32.60
N ILE A 409 17.66 -2.90 -33.74
CA ILE A 409 17.58 -3.74 -34.94
C ILE A 409 18.15 -5.14 -34.66
N MET A 410 19.28 -5.25 -33.97
CA MET A 410 19.85 -6.55 -33.59
C MET A 410 18.91 -7.36 -32.69
N LYS A 411 18.19 -6.69 -31.78
CA LYS A 411 17.18 -7.32 -30.93
C LYS A 411 16.01 -7.83 -31.77
N GLN A 412 15.48 -7.01 -32.68
CA GLN A 412 14.41 -7.41 -33.60
C GLN A 412 14.81 -8.60 -34.48
N ILE A 413 16.04 -8.60 -35.03
CA ILE A 413 16.56 -9.74 -35.81
C ILE A 413 16.64 -11.00 -34.96
N LYS A 414 17.08 -10.88 -33.70
CA LYS A 414 17.16 -12.02 -32.77
C LYS A 414 15.78 -12.57 -32.43
N ASP A 415 14.80 -11.70 -32.20
CA ASP A 415 13.42 -12.09 -31.89
C ASP A 415 12.77 -12.77 -33.10
N ILE A 416 12.97 -12.24 -34.32
CA ILE A 416 12.53 -12.89 -35.57
C ILE A 416 13.22 -14.26 -35.76
N LYS A 417 14.52 -14.36 -35.51
CA LYS A 417 15.26 -15.63 -35.61
C LYS A 417 14.71 -16.69 -34.64
N ASN A 418 14.34 -16.28 -33.43
CA ASN A 418 13.74 -17.18 -32.44
C ASN A 418 12.32 -17.62 -32.81
N HIS A 419 11.56 -16.77 -33.51
CA HIS A 419 10.22 -17.10 -34.01
C HIS A 419 10.23 -17.89 -35.33
N SER A 420 11.32 -17.84 -36.10
CA SER A 420 11.45 -18.51 -37.42
C SER A 420 12.22 -19.84 -37.38
N SER A 421 12.81 -20.21 -36.23
CA SER A 421 13.29 -21.57 -35.99
C SER A 421 12.12 -22.49 -35.60
N PHE A 422 11.35 -22.91 -36.61
CA PHE A 422 10.56 -24.14 -36.61
C PHE A 422 11.37 -25.29 -37.20
#